data_AF-A0A7Y5JUJ4-F1
#
_entry.id   AF-A0A7Y5JUJ4-F1
#
_cell.length_a   1.000
_cell.length_b   1.000
_cell.length_c   1.000
_cell.angle_alpha   90.00
_cell.angle_beta   90.00
_cell.angle_gamma   90.00
#
_symmetry.space_group_name_H-M   'P 1'
#
loop_
_entity.id
_entity.type
_entity.pdbx_description
1 polymer ?
#
loop_
_entity_poly.entity_id
_entity_poly.type
_entity_poly.pdbx_seq_one_letter_code
_entity_poly.pdbx_strand_id
1 'polypeptide(L)'
;AGVTALSRGEVHGGSTATARAVAVGTAAVATASAVLGPVLGNPDPRGPRRVRPVSLALSTAMATWYARDVLRAQLDAARTPDAATVRRATGQGIRGFVPLQGSLVAGRGRPMAALGLAASVPLGRLAMRRVSAT
;
A
#
# COMPACT_ATOMS: atom_id res chain seq x y z
N ALA A 1 -14.02 5.51 0.78
CA ALA A 1 -14.57 6.10 -0.46
C ALA A 1 -14.28 5.23 -1.70
N GLY A 2 -13.01 5.01 -2.09
CA GLY A 2 -12.67 4.19 -3.27
C GLY A 2 -13.15 2.74 -3.21
N VAL A 3 -13.01 2.07 -2.06
CA VAL A 3 -13.44 0.68 -1.86
C VAL A 3 -14.97 0.53 -1.93
N THR A 4 -15.70 1.51 -1.40
CA THR A 4 -17.17 1.59 -1.44
C THR A 4 -17.71 1.87 -2.85
N ALA A 5 -16.94 2.57 -3.68
CA ALA A 5 -17.27 2.81 -5.09
C ALA A 5 -16.94 1.59 -5.97
N LEU A 6 -15.87 0.86 -5.65
CA LEU A 6 -15.50 -0.38 -6.34
C LEU A 6 -16.48 -1.53 -6.04
N SER A 7 -16.93 -1.64 -4.78
CA SER A 7 -17.88 -2.68 -4.35
C SER A 7 -19.27 -2.54 -5.00
N ARG A 8 -19.69 -1.31 -5.36
CA ARG A 8 -20.91 -1.11 -6.15
C ARG A 8 -20.81 -1.64 -7.59
N GLY A 9 -19.59 -1.81 -8.12
CA GLY A 9 -19.34 -2.39 -9.43
C GLY A 9 -19.30 -3.92 -9.44
N GLU A 10 -19.32 -4.59 -8.28
CA GLU A 10 -19.18 -6.06 -8.20
C GLU A 10 -20.39 -6.82 -8.79
N VAL A 11 -21.55 -6.16 -8.92
CA VAL A 11 -22.78 -6.78 -9.43
C VAL A 11 -23.04 -6.48 -10.91
N HIS A 12 -22.53 -5.35 -11.44
CA HIS A 12 -22.86 -4.86 -12.80
C HIS A 12 -21.62 -4.52 -13.67
N GLY A 13 -20.41 -4.74 -13.14
CA GLY A 13 -19.18 -4.22 -13.74
C GLY A 13 -18.82 -2.83 -13.19
N GLY A 14 -17.53 -2.59 -12.95
CA GLY A 14 -17.04 -1.31 -12.46
C GLY A 14 -16.97 -0.23 -13.55
N SER A 15 -17.00 1.05 -13.17
CA SER A 15 -16.76 2.15 -14.12
C SER A 15 -15.26 2.41 -14.27
N THR A 16 -14.79 2.54 -15.52
CA THR A 16 -13.41 2.89 -15.85
C THR A 16 -12.99 4.24 -15.24
N ALA A 17 -13.93 5.18 -15.08
CA ALA A 17 -13.71 6.45 -14.40
C ALA A 17 -13.41 6.27 -12.91
N THR A 18 -14.10 5.35 -12.24
CA THR A 18 -13.88 5.01 -10.83
C THR A 18 -12.52 4.33 -10.63
N ALA A 19 -12.15 3.39 -11.51
CA ALA A 19 -10.84 2.75 -11.47
C ALA A 19 -9.70 3.77 -11.65
N ARG A 20 -9.85 4.72 -12.58
CA ARG A 20 -8.89 5.81 -12.80
C ARG A 20 -8.78 6.75 -11.59
N ALA A 21 -9.90 7.16 -11.00
CA ALA A 21 -9.88 8.03 -9.81
C ALA A 21 -9.17 7.36 -8.62
N VAL A 22 -9.39 6.06 -8.41
CA VAL A 22 -8.72 5.29 -7.37
C VAL A 22 -7.21 5.12 -7.66
N ALA A 23 -6.83 4.95 -8.93
CA ALA A 23 -5.43 4.94 -9.34
C ALA A 23 -4.72 6.26 -9.07
N VAL A 24 -5.36 7.39 -9.39
CA VAL A 24 -4.83 8.74 -9.07
C VAL A 24 -4.66 8.91 -7.56
N GLY A 25 -5.66 8.54 -6.76
CA GLY A 25 -5.57 8.60 -5.30
C GLY A 25 -4.43 7.72 -4.75
N THR A 26 -4.25 6.52 -5.30
CA THR A 26 -3.17 5.59 -4.92
C THR A 26 -1.81 6.19 -5.25
N ALA A 27 -1.64 6.76 -6.45
CA ALA A 27 -0.42 7.42 -6.86
C ALA A 27 -0.11 8.64 -5.98
N ALA A 28 -1.10 9.46 -5.65
CA ALA A 28 -0.95 10.60 -4.76
C ALA A 28 -0.47 10.17 -3.36
N VAL A 29 -1.07 9.13 -2.78
CA VAL A 29 -0.67 8.59 -1.46
C VAL A 29 0.75 8.01 -1.51
N ALA A 30 1.11 7.29 -2.57
CA ALA A 30 2.45 6.74 -2.73
C ALA A 30 3.52 7.84 -2.82
N THR A 31 3.28 8.84 -3.67
CA THR A 31 4.18 9.99 -3.83
C THR A 31 4.29 10.79 -2.54
N ALA A 32 3.17 11.07 -1.86
CA ALA A 32 3.19 11.76 -0.58
C ALA A 32 3.96 10.97 0.49
N SER A 33 3.79 9.65 0.56
CA SER A 33 4.50 8.82 1.54
C SER A 33 6.00 8.77 1.29
N ALA A 34 6.41 8.71 0.02
CA ALA A 34 7.83 8.69 -0.36
C ALA A 34 8.52 10.05 -0.20
N VAL A 35 7.84 11.16 -0.55
CA VAL A 35 8.41 12.51 -0.60
C VAL A 35 8.19 13.28 0.71
N LEU A 36 6.96 13.29 1.21
CA LEU A 36 6.57 14.06 2.40
C LEU A 36 6.76 13.26 3.69
N GLY A 37 6.69 11.94 3.68
CA GLY A 37 6.90 11.11 4.87
C GLY A 37 8.22 11.38 5.62
N PRO A 38 9.35 11.54 4.91
CA PRO A 38 10.63 11.98 5.49
C PRO A 38 10.64 13.42 6.03
N VAL A 39 9.98 14.34 5.32
CA VAL A 39 10.02 15.79 5.61
C VAL A 39 9.07 16.13 6.77
N LEU A 40 7.90 15.49 6.80
CA LEU A 40 6.91 15.59 7.88
C LEU A 40 7.21 14.61 9.03
N GLY A 41 8.32 13.88 8.95
CA GLY A 41 8.79 12.85 9.89
C GLY A 41 9.27 13.41 11.23
N ASN A 42 8.32 13.99 11.98
CA ASN A 42 8.30 14.32 13.40
C ASN A 42 9.13 15.54 13.90
N PRO A 43 8.49 16.50 14.61
CA PRO A 43 9.13 17.25 15.68
C PRO A 43 9.33 16.29 16.86
N ASP A 44 10.52 15.73 16.99
CA ASP A 44 10.90 15.02 18.21
C ASP A 44 11.00 16.06 19.35
N PRO A 45 10.39 15.84 20.53
CA PRO A 45 10.59 16.71 21.69
C PRO A 45 12.06 16.77 22.15
N ARG A 46 12.93 15.89 21.64
CA ARG A 46 14.40 15.90 21.85
C ARG A 46 15.20 16.56 20.72
N GLY A 47 14.53 17.20 19.75
CA GLY A 47 15.16 17.92 18.63
C GLY A 47 15.21 17.12 17.32
N PRO A 48 15.38 17.79 16.16
CA PRO A 48 15.24 17.16 14.84
C PRO A 48 16.23 16.01 14.65
N ARG A 49 15.74 14.77 14.70
CA ARG A 49 16.54 13.59 14.34
C ARG A 49 16.70 13.55 12.83
N ARG A 50 17.93 13.69 12.32
CA ARG A 50 18.24 13.43 10.91
C ARG A 50 17.79 12.01 10.56
N VAL A 51 16.85 11.89 9.62
CA VAL A 51 16.41 10.60 9.09
C VAL A 51 17.63 9.93 8.43
N ARG A 52 17.99 8.73 8.90
CA ARG A 52 19.15 7.99 8.37
C ARG A 52 18.87 7.61 6.90
N PRO A 53 19.89 7.58 6.02
CA PRO A 53 19.71 7.23 4.61
C PRO A 53 19.10 5.85 4.40
N VAL A 54 19.40 4.88 5.29
CA VAL A 54 18.78 3.56 5.30
C VAL A 54 17.26 3.63 5.50
N SER A 55 16.80 4.50 6.40
CA SER A 55 15.37 4.67 6.68
C SER A 55 14.64 5.32 5.50
N LEU A 56 15.31 6.25 4.81
CA LEU A 56 14.80 6.84 3.56
C LEU A 56 14.68 5.80 2.45
N ALA A 57 15.76 5.04 2.21
CA ALA A 57 15.78 3.98 1.20
C ALA A 57 14.72 2.91 1.46
N LEU A 58 14.52 2.53 2.73
CA LEU A 58 13.49 1.57 3.10
C LEU A 58 12.07 2.16 2.90
N SER A 59 11.88 3.44 3.24
CA SER A 59 10.60 4.13 3.03
C SER A 59 10.22 4.18 1.55
N THR A 60 11.17 4.59 0.71
CA THR A 60 10.95 4.68 -0.75
C THR A 60 10.73 3.30 -1.34
N ALA A 61 11.52 2.29 -0.98
CA ALA A 61 11.33 0.93 -1.46
C ALA A 61 9.92 0.39 -1.13
N MET A 62 9.44 0.62 0.09
CA MET A 62 8.11 0.20 0.52
C MET A 62 6.99 0.98 -0.18
N ALA A 63 7.14 2.29 -0.39
CA ALA A 63 6.19 3.09 -1.16
C ALA A 63 6.13 2.65 -2.63
N THR A 64 7.28 2.34 -3.24
CA THR A 64 7.37 1.80 -4.60
C THR A 64 6.72 0.43 -4.70
N TRP A 65 6.89 -0.43 -3.69
CA TRP A 65 6.21 -1.72 -3.65
C TRP A 65 4.69 -1.55 -3.60
N TYR A 66 4.18 -0.71 -2.69
CA TYR A 66 2.76 -0.37 -2.63
C TYR A 66 2.23 0.13 -3.99
N ALA A 67 2.91 1.12 -4.58
CA ALA A 67 2.50 1.69 -5.86
C ALA A 67 2.49 0.63 -6.97
N ARG A 68 3.55 -0.20 -7.06
CA ARG A 68 3.66 -1.21 -8.12
C ARG A 68 2.55 -2.24 -8.04
N ASP A 69 2.26 -2.80 -6.87
CA ASP A 69 1.27 -3.88 -6.76
C ASP A 69 -0.16 -3.36 -6.87
N VAL A 70 -0.46 -2.22 -6.22
CA VAL A 70 -1.82 -1.68 -6.18
C VAL A 70 -2.17 -1.00 -7.50
N LEU A 71 -1.27 -0.17 -8.06
CA LEU A 71 -1.55 0.56 -9.29
C LEU A 71 -1.65 -0.38 -10.50
N ARG A 72 -0.82 -1.42 -10.56
CA ARG A 72 -0.95 -2.45 -11.61
C ARG A 72 -2.33 -3.12 -11.56
N ALA A 73 -2.78 -3.53 -10.38
CA ALA A 73 -4.06 -4.20 -10.25
C ALA A 73 -5.25 -3.27 -10.58
N GLN A 74 -5.15 -1.99 -10.23
CA GLN A 74 -6.15 -0.97 -10.59
C GLN A 74 -6.15 -0.63 -12.08
N LEU A 75 -4.98 -0.59 -12.72
CA LEU A 75 -4.87 -0.40 -14.18
C LEU A 75 -5.44 -1.60 -14.94
N ASP A 76 -5.22 -2.81 -14.46
CA ASP A 76 -5.82 -4.01 -15.04
C ASP A 76 -7.35 -3.96 -14.89
N ALA A 77 -7.88 -3.56 -13.73
CA ALA A 77 -9.31 -3.34 -13.55
C ALA A 77 -9.88 -2.20 -14.41
N ALA A 78 -9.07 -1.18 -14.72
CA ALA A 78 -9.47 -0.10 -15.62
C ALA A 78 -9.52 -0.54 -17.09
N ARG A 79 -8.73 -1.55 -17.48
CA ARG A 79 -8.74 -2.14 -18.82
C ARG A 79 -9.83 -3.19 -18.96
N THR A 80 -10.02 -4.01 -17.93
CA THR A 80 -10.95 -5.14 -17.93
C THR A 80 -11.71 -5.16 -16.60
N PRO A 81 -12.83 -4.42 -16.49
CA PRO A 81 -13.58 -4.24 -15.24
C PRO A 81 -14.51 -5.42 -14.91
N ASP A 82 -14.06 -6.66 -15.15
CA ASP A 82 -14.79 -7.87 -14.76
C ASP A 82 -14.69 -8.14 -13.24
N ALA A 83 -15.57 -8.99 -12.72
CA ALA A 83 -15.64 -9.29 -11.30
C ALA A 83 -14.36 -9.89 -10.72
N ALA A 84 -13.65 -10.75 -11.47
CA ALA A 84 -12.42 -11.38 -11.01
C ALA A 84 -11.28 -10.35 -10.92
N THR A 85 -11.17 -9.48 -11.92
CA THR A 85 -10.15 -8.42 -11.99
C THR A 85 -10.38 -7.37 -10.91
N VAL A 86 -11.64 -6.95 -10.70
CA VAL A 86 -12.03 -6.03 -9.62
C VAL A 86 -11.73 -6.65 -8.25
N ARG A 87 -12.11 -7.92 -8.02
CA ARG A 87 -11.84 -8.62 -6.76
C ARG A 87 -10.34 -8.74 -6.49
N ARG A 88 -9.54 -9.01 -7.53
CA ARG A 88 -8.08 -9.01 -7.44
C ARG A 88 -7.54 -7.64 -7.07
N ALA A 89 -8.03 -6.57 -7.70
CA ALA A 89 -7.63 -5.20 -7.40
C ALA A 89 -7.95 -4.81 -5.95
N THR A 90 -9.13 -5.18 -5.43
CA THR A 90 -9.48 -5.00 -4.02
C THR A 90 -8.53 -5.76 -3.10
N GLY A 91 -8.29 -7.04 -3.40
CA GLY A 91 -7.35 -7.87 -2.62
C GLY A 91 -5.94 -7.30 -2.59
N GLN A 92 -5.46 -6.74 -3.70
CA GLN A 92 -4.16 -6.06 -3.75
C GLN A 92 -4.16 -4.75 -2.97
N GLY A 93 -5.24 -3.96 -3.03
CA GLY A 93 -5.40 -2.76 -2.21
C GLY A 93 -5.29 -3.06 -0.71
N ILE A 94 -5.96 -4.11 -0.23
CA ILE A 94 -5.90 -4.54 1.17
C ILE A 94 -4.46 -4.97 1.54
N ARG A 95 -3.82 -5.78 0.71
CA ARG A 95 -2.44 -6.23 0.95
C ARG A 95 -1.42 -5.09 0.87
N GLY A 96 -1.73 -4.06 0.09
CA GLY A 96 -0.94 -2.84 -0.06
C GLY A 96 -0.83 -2.00 1.22
N PHE A 97 -1.71 -2.19 2.21
CA PHE A 97 -1.60 -1.45 3.47
C PHE A 97 -0.29 -1.73 4.22
N VAL A 98 0.22 -2.97 4.16
CA VAL A 98 1.45 -3.33 4.86
C VAL A 98 2.68 -2.58 4.33
N PRO A 99 2.98 -2.58 3.01
CA PRO A 99 4.06 -1.75 2.49
C PRO A 99 3.81 -0.25 2.70
N LEU A 100 2.56 0.24 2.64
CA LEU A 100 2.27 1.65 2.94
C LEU A 100 2.61 2.02 4.39
N GLN A 101 2.19 1.20 5.35
CA GLN A 101 2.54 1.39 6.77
C GLN A 101 4.05 1.28 6.99
N GLY A 102 4.71 0.32 6.34
CA GLY A 102 6.17 0.16 6.37
C GLY A 102 6.89 1.42 5.88
N SER A 103 6.41 2.03 4.79
CA SER A 103 6.94 3.31 4.28
C SER A 103 6.83 4.42 5.32
N LEU A 104 5.66 4.65 5.89
CA LEU A 104 5.43 5.72 6.87
C LEU A 104 6.20 5.50 8.18
N VAL A 105 6.42 4.25 8.60
CA VAL A 105 7.21 3.90 9.79
C VAL A 105 8.71 4.09 9.54
N ALA A 106 9.20 3.68 8.37
CA ALA A 106 10.57 3.90 7.96
C ALA A 106 10.87 5.40 7.79
N GLY A 107 9.96 6.17 7.18
CA GLY A 107 10.07 7.63 7.03
C GLY A 107 10.19 8.39 8.36
N ARG A 108 9.61 7.85 9.43
CA ARG A 108 9.76 8.36 10.82
C ARG A 108 11.04 7.89 11.53
N GLY A 109 11.98 7.28 10.81
CA GLY A 109 13.27 6.84 11.36
C GLY A 109 13.23 5.53 12.14
N ARG A 110 12.20 4.68 11.96
CA ARG A 110 12.06 3.38 12.66
C ARG A 110 12.21 2.18 11.71
N PRO A 111 13.39 1.95 11.11
CA PRO A 111 13.56 0.95 10.04
C PRO A 111 13.31 -0.49 10.54
N MET A 112 13.66 -0.82 11.78
CA MET A 112 13.41 -2.16 12.34
C MET A 112 11.92 -2.48 12.47
N ALA A 113 11.10 -1.50 12.86
CA ALA A 113 9.65 -1.67 12.92
C ALA A 113 9.04 -1.83 11.52
N ALA A 114 9.56 -1.09 10.52
CA ALA A 114 9.16 -1.26 9.13
C ALA A 114 9.52 -2.65 8.56
N LEU A 115 10.71 -3.18 8.91
CA LEU A 115 11.09 -4.56 8.55
C LEU A 115 10.18 -5.60 9.23
N GLY A 116 9.82 -5.39 10.49
CA GLY A 116 8.85 -6.24 11.20
C GLY A 116 7.49 -6.28 10.50
N LEU A 117 7.00 -5.14 10.02
CA LEU A 117 5.78 -5.06 9.21
C LEU A 117 5.93 -5.85 7.90
N ALA A 118 7.05 -5.69 7.18
CA ALA A 118 7.29 -6.44 5.96
C ALA A 118 7.35 -7.97 6.21
N ALA A 119 7.97 -8.41 7.30
CA ALA A 119 8.06 -9.81 7.70
C ALA A 119 6.72 -10.43 8.12
N SER A 120 5.77 -9.62 8.60
CA SER A 120 4.42 -10.09 8.97
C SER A 120 3.67 -10.73 7.80
N VAL A 121 3.94 -10.32 6.55
CA VAL A 121 3.26 -10.83 5.36
C VAL A 121 3.59 -12.30 5.08
N PRO A 122 4.87 -12.71 4.88
CA PRO A 122 5.20 -14.12 4.67
C PRO A 122 4.88 -14.97 5.90
N LEU A 123 5.09 -14.46 7.12
CA LEU A 123 4.76 -15.17 8.35
C LEU A 123 3.27 -15.44 8.49
N GLY A 124 2.43 -14.44 8.19
CA GLY A 124 0.99 -14.58 8.17
C GLY A 124 0.52 -15.62 7.15
N ARG A 125 1.13 -15.64 5.94
CA ARG A 125 0.82 -16.69 4.94
C ARG A 125 1.20 -18.09 5.42
N LEU A 126 2.37 -18.22 6.06
CA LEU A 126 2.82 -19.51 6.59
C LEU A 126 1.93 -20.00 7.72
N ALA A 127 1.53 -19.11 8.64
CA ALA A 127 0.61 -19.41 9.72
C ALA A 127 -0.78 -19.80 9.18
N MET A 128 -1.31 -19.04 8.22
CA MET A 128 -2.60 -19.35 7.58
C MET A 128 -2.58 -20.72 6.86
N ARG A 129 -1.47 -21.09 6.21
CA ARG A 129 -1.31 -22.42 5.60
C ARG A 129 -1.34 -23.57 6.61
N ARG A 130 -0.94 -23.33 7.86
CA ARG A 130 -0.99 -24.33 8.94
C ARG A 130 -2.38 -24.47 9.53
N VAL A 131 -3.19 -23.41 9.49
CA VAL A 131 -4.55 -23.39 10.05
C VAL A 131 -5.60 -23.80 9.01
N SER A 132 -5.39 -23.50 7.72
CA SER A 132 -6.24 -23.95 6.60
C SER A 132 -5.90 -25.37 6.11
N ALA A 133 -5.64 -26.29 7.04
CA ALA A 133 -5.71 -27.72 6.76
C ALA A 133 -7.18 -28.18 6.92
N THR A 134 -8.02 -27.68 6.02
CA THR A 134 -9.44 -28.03 5.85
C THR A 134 -9.75 -27.96 4.36
#